data_AF-A0A376L4N0-F1
#
_entry.id   AF-A0A376L4N0-F1
#
_cell.length_a   1.000
_cell.length_b   1.000
_cell.length_c   1.000
_cell.angle_alpha   90.00
_cell.angle_beta   90.00
_cell.angle_gamma   90.00
#
_symmetry.space_group_name_H-M   'P 1'
#
loop_
_entity.id
_entity.type
_entity.pdbx_description
1 polymer ?
#
loop_
_entity_poly.entity_id
_entity_poly.type
_entity_poly.pdbx_seq_one_letter_code
_entity_poly.pdbx_strand_id
1 'polypeptide(L)'
;MITLSQSGETADTLAGLRLSKELGYLGSLAICNVPGSSLVRESDLALMTNAGTEIGVASTKAFTTQLTVLLMLVAKLSRLKGLDASIEHDIVHGLQALPSRIEQMLSQDKRIEALAEDFSDKHHALFLGRGDQYPIALEGALKLKEISYIHAEAYAAGELKHGPLALD
;
A
#
# COMPACT_ATOMS: atom_id res chain seq x y z
N MET A 1 13.89 -7.17 -9.77
CA MET A 1 13.44 -5.88 -9.22
C MET A 1 11.93 -5.80 -9.35
N ILE A 2 11.21 -5.34 -8.32
CA ILE A 2 9.77 -5.03 -8.43
C ILE A 2 9.61 -3.54 -8.12
N THR A 3 8.97 -2.79 -9.01
CA THR A 3 8.67 -1.37 -8.80
C THR A 3 7.16 -1.18 -8.57
N LEU A 4 6.82 -0.30 -7.63
CA LEU A 4 5.45 0.14 -7.37
C LEU A 4 5.37 1.62 -7.69
N SER A 5 4.48 2.01 -8.61
CA SER A 5 4.24 3.42 -8.90
C SER A 5 2.85 3.61 -9.49
N GLN A 6 2.08 4.57 -8.96
CA GLN A 6 0.77 4.89 -9.52
C GLN A 6 0.92 5.47 -10.93
N SER A 7 1.79 6.47 -11.09
CA SER A 7 1.98 7.21 -12.35
C SER A 7 2.88 6.47 -13.34
N GLY A 8 3.79 5.65 -12.84
CA GLY A 8 4.84 5.03 -13.65
C GLY A 8 5.98 5.98 -14.01
N GLU A 9 6.00 7.19 -13.45
CA GLU A 9 6.94 8.27 -13.79
C GLU A 9 7.72 8.81 -12.57
N THR A 10 7.57 8.19 -11.38
CA THR A 10 8.29 8.61 -10.18
C THR A 10 9.81 8.51 -10.41
N ALA A 11 10.51 9.65 -10.40
CA ALA A 11 11.89 9.78 -10.85
C ALA A 11 12.85 8.83 -10.11
N ASP A 12 12.80 8.80 -8.78
CA ASP A 12 13.67 7.94 -7.96
C ASP A 12 13.39 6.45 -8.22
N THR A 13 12.13 6.06 -8.39
CA THR A 13 11.75 4.67 -8.71
C THR A 13 12.24 4.27 -10.10
N LEU A 14 12.15 5.17 -11.09
CA LEU A 14 12.64 4.95 -12.44
C LEU A 14 14.17 4.86 -12.48
N ALA A 15 14.87 5.70 -11.72
CA ALA A 15 16.31 5.62 -11.55
C ALA A 15 16.72 4.27 -10.93
N GLY A 16 16.00 3.82 -9.89
CA GLY A 16 16.20 2.50 -9.28
C GLY A 16 15.99 1.34 -10.25
N LEU A 17 14.97 1.42 -11.12
CA LEU A 17 14.76 0.42 -12.18
C LEU A 17 15.97 0.35 -13.12
N ARG A 18 16.42 1.49 -13.64
CA ARG A 18 17.55 1.56 -14.59
C ARG A 18 18.83 1.05 -13.97
N LEU A 19 19.13 1.45 -12.73
CA LEU A 19 20.27 0.94 -11.98
C LEU A 19 20.22 -0.58 -11.80
N SER A 20 19.04 -1.14 -11.51
CA SER A 20 18.90 -2.60 -11.35
C SER A 20 19.26 -3.38 -12.62
N LYS A 21 19.04 -2.79 -13.80
CA LYS A 21 19.44 -3.39 -15.08
C LYS A 21 20.94 -3.31 -15.30
N GLU A 22 21.57 -2.18 -15.00
CA GLU A 22 23.02 -2.00 -15.08
C GLU A 22 23.76 -2.99 -14.16
N LEU A 23 23.19 -3.27 -12.99
CA LEU A 23 23.70 -4.25 -12.05
C LEU A 23 23.42 -5.71 -12.43
N GLY A 24 22.76 -5.97 -13.57
CA GLY A 24 22.53 -7.32 -14.07
C GLY A 24 21.53 -8.15 -13.26
N TYR A 25 20.51 -7.52 -12.67
CA TYR A 25 19.44 -8.27 -12.01
C TYR A 25 18.73 -9.21 -13.00
N LEU A 26 18.22 -10.34 -12.49
CA LEU A 26 17.55 -11.38 -13.30
C LEU A 26 16.38 -10.85 -14.15
N GLY A 27 15.70 -9.82 -13.69
CA GLY A 27 14.59 -9.19 -14.41
C GLY A 27 13.87 -8.15 -13.57
N SER A 28 12.90 -7.50 -14.19
CA SER A 28 12.13 -6.38 -13.65
C SER A 28 10.62 -6.55 -13.87
N LEU A 29 9.84 -6.22 -12.84
CA LEU A 29 8.38 -6.22 -12.87
C LEU A 29 7.86 -4.87 -12.37
N ALA A 30 7.06 -4.18 -13.18
CA ALA A 30 6.35 -2.97 -12.75
C ALA A 30 4.92 -3.32 -12.30
N ILE A 31 4.50 -2.83 -11.14
CA ILE A 31 3.09 -2.75 -10.76
C ILE A 31 2.67 -1.29 -10.88
N CYS A 32 1.85 -1.00 -11.88
CA CYS A 32 1.52 0.37 -12.29
C CYS A 32 0.03 0.56 -12.56
N ASN A 33 -0.47 1.79 -12.54
CA ASN A 33 -1.83 2.11 -12.93
C ASN A 33 -1.94 2.74 -14.33
N VAL A 34 -0.85 3.34 -14.83
CA VAL A 34 -0.83 4.03 -16.15
C VAL A 34 -0.18 3.14 -17.21
N PRO A 35 -0.97 2.59 -18.16
CA PRO A 35 -0.44 1.81 -19.27
C PRO A 35 0.51 2.66 -20.12
N GLY A 36 1.60 2.07 -20.58
CA GLY A 36 2.55 2.74 -21.45
C GLY A 36 3.39 3.83 -20.78
N SER A 37 3.36 3.98 -19.45
CA SER A 37 4.30 4.83 -18.68
C SER A 37 5.75 4.34 -18.77
N SER A 38 6.71 5.17 -18.40
CA SER A 38 8.15 4.86 -18.48
C SER A 38 8.51 3.59 -17.71
N LEU A 39 8.06 3.43 -16.46
CA LEU A 39 8.28 2.19 -15.70
C LEU A 39 7.69 0.95 -16.37
N VAL A 40 6.51 1.06 -17.00
CA VAL A 40 5.87 -0.06 -17.71
C VAL A 40 6.64 -0.42 -18.98
N ARG A 41 7.03 0.57 -19.79
CA ARG A 41 7.78 0.34 -21.03
C ARG A 41 9.19 -0.18 -20.77
N GLU A 42 9.81 0.25 -19.69
CA GLU A 42 11.18 -0.13 -19.35
C GLU A 42 11.25 -1.40 -18.51
N SER A 43 10.15 -1.97 -18.00
CA SER A 43 10.21 -3.25 -17.25
C SER A 43 10.04 -4.46 -18.17
N ASP A 44 10.61 -5.60 -17.80
CA ASP A 44 10.46 -6.85 -18.57
C ASP A 44 9.03 -7.40 -18.50
N LEU A 45 8.40 -7.19 -17.34
CA LEU A 45 7.01 -7.56 -17.06
C LEU A 45 6.28 -6.36 -16.46
N ALA A 46 4.95 -6.32 -16.66
CA ALA A 46 4.08 -5.33 -16.03
C ALA A 46 2.78 -5.97 -15.55
N LEU A 47 2.33 -5.59 -14.36
CA LEU A 47 1.01 -5.88 -13.82
C LEU A 47 0.27 -4.57 -13.63
N MET A 48 -0.85 -4.41 -14.34
CA MET A 48 -1.67 -3.23 -14.24
C MET A 48 -2.66 -3.36 -13.08
N THR A 49 -2.73 -2.33 -12.24
CA THR A 49 -3.66 -2.25 -11.10
C THR A 49 -5.09 -1.94 -11.53
N ASN A 50 -5.27 -1.28 -12.67
CA ASN A 50 -6.56 -0.93 -13.25
C ASN A 50 -7.49 -0.17 -12.29
N ALA A 51 -6.93 0.65 -11.39
CA ALA A 51 -7.68 1.49 -10.47
C ALA A 51 -8.40 2.65 -11.19
N GLY A 52 -8.03 2.94 -12.45
CA GLY A 52 -8.49 4.10 -13.20
C GLY A 52 -7.85 5.41 -12.70
N THR A 53 -8.20 6.54 -13.31
CA THR A 53 -7.58 7.85 -12.99
C THR A 53 -7.80 8.25 -11.53
N GLU A 54 -6.71 8.59 -10.83
CA GLU A 54 -6.74 9.11 -9.47
C GLU A 54 -6.45 10.61 -9.52
N ILE A 55 -7.39 11.43 -9.05
CA ILE A 55 -7.32 12.91 -9.12
C ILE A 55 -6.91 13.49 -7.76
N GLY A 56 -7.25 12.81 -6.66
CA GLY A 56 -6.87 13.22 -5.32
C GLY A 56 -5.35 13.23 -5.15
N VAL A 57 -4.84 14.22 -4.41
CA VAL A 57 -3.40 14.36 -4.11
C VAL A 57 -2.92 13.15 -3.30
N ALA A 58 -3.66 12.81 -2.26
CA ALA A 58 -3.39 11.63 -1.46
C ALA A 58 -3.86 10.35 -2.18
N SER A 59 -2.93 9.43 -2.42
CA SER A 59 -3.24 8.08 -2.94
C SER A 59 -4.23 7.35 -2.03
N THR A 60 -5.25 6.71 -2.61
CA THR A 60 -6.26 5.94 -1.88
C THR A 60 -6.49 4.59 -2.57
N LYS A 61 -7.14 4.61 -3.73
CA LYS A 61 -7.40 3.40 -4.53
C LYS A 61 -6.13 2.84 -5.14
N ALA A 62 -5.15 3.66 -5.46
CA ALA A 62 -3.87 3.17 -5.97
C ALA A 62 -3.15 2.30 -4.93
N PHE A 63 -3.15 2.70 -3.66
CA PHE A 63 -2.58 1.89 -2.58
C PHE A 63 -3.28 0.53 -2.43
N THR A 64 -4.62 0.51 -2.33
CA THR A 64 -5.36 -0.74 -2.09
C THR A 64 -5.33 -1.70 -3.29
N THR A 65 -5.33 -1.18 -4.52
CA THR A 65 -5.18 -2.02 -5.72
C THR A 65 -3.75 -2.54 -5.89
N GLN A 66 -2.73 -1.79 -5.48
CA GLN A 66 -1.36 -2.31 -5.42
C GLN A 66 -1.24 -3.49 -4.45
N LEU A 67 -1.83 -3.40 -3.25
CA LEU A 67 -1.87 -4.52 -2.29
C LEU A 67 -2.59 -5.74 -2.87
N THR A 68 -3.70 -5.52 -3.58
CA THR A 68 -4.47 -6.56 -4.26
C THR A 68 -3.61 -7.31 -5.30
N VAL A 69 -2.91 -6.58 -6.17
CA VAL A 69 -2.01 -7.16 -7.19
C VAL A 69 -0.82 -7.87 -6.53
N LEU A 70 -0.26 -7.32 -5.45
CA LEU A 70 0.81 -7.97 -4.71
C LEU A 70 0.36 -9.31 -4.11
N LEU A 71 -0.85 -9.40 -3.56
CA LEU A 71 -1.42 -10.66 -3.09
C LEU A 71 -1.56 -11.69 -4.22
N MET A 72 -2.04 -11.27 -5.40
CA MET A 72 -2.10 -12.15 -6.58
C MET A 72 -0.70 -12.63 -6.99
N LEU A 73 0.30 -11.76 -6.91
CA LEU A 73 1.69 -12.12 -7.19
C LEU A 73 2.23 -13.14 -6.17
N VAL A 74 1.96 -12.95 -4.88
CA VAL A 74 2.33 -13.90 -3.81
C VAL A 74 1.70 -15.27 -4.08
N ALA A 75 0.39 -15.31 -4.37
CA ALA A 75 -0.32 -16.55 -4.67
C ALA A 75 0.24 -17.26 -5.91
N LYS A 76 0.59 -16.51 -6.96
CA LYS A 76 1.22 -17.10 -8.15
C LYS A 76 2.62 -17.64 -7.85
N LEU A 77 3.42 -16.91 -7.09
CA LEU A 77 4.78 -17.32 -6.74
C LEU A 77 4.79 -18.53 -5.80
N SER A 78 3.85 -18.64 -4.85
CA SER A 78 3.76 -19.81 -3.97
C SER A 78 3.50 -21.08 -4.76
N ARG A 79 2.56 -21.05 -5.71
CA ARG A 79 2.30 -22.16 -6.64
C ARG A 79 3.51 -22.50 -7.50
N LEU A 80 4.19 -21.50 -8.08
CA LEU A 80 5.38 -21.74 -8.92
C LEU A 80 6.53 -22.37 -8.13
N LYS A 81 6.62 -22.10 -6.83
CA LYS A 81 7.60 -22.71 -5.92
C LYS A 81 7.20 -24.11 -5.42
N GLY A 82 6.03 -24.61 -5.80
CA GLY A 82 5.52 -25.90 -5.32
C GLY A 82 5.20 -25.89 -3.82
N LEU A 83 4.86 -24.72 -3.24
CA LEU A 83 4.36 -24.65 -1.88
C LEU A 83 2.94 -25.22 -1.77
N ASP A 84 2.46 -25.38 -0.55
CA ASP A 84 1.12 -25.90 -0.27
C ASP A 84 0.03 -25.10 -1.02
N ALA A 85 -0.87 -25.84 -1.68
CA ALA A 85 -1.97 -25.27 -2.46
C ALA A 85 -2.95 -24.44 -1.61
N SER A 86 -3.02 -24.72 -0.30
CA SER A 86 -3.81 -23.93 0.66
C SER A 86 -3.42 -22.45 0.65
N ILE A 87 -2.15 -22.10 0.43
CA ILE A 87 -1.70 -20.71 0.41
C ILE A 87 -2.36 -19.93 -0.74
N GLU A 88 -2.33 -20.48 -1.96
CA GLU A 88 -3.00 -19.85 -3.12
C GLU A 88 -4.52 -19.82 -2.91
N HIS A 89 -5.09 -20.90 -2.39
CA HIS A 89 -6.52 -20.99 -2.11
C HIS A 89 -7.00 -19.91 -1.13
N ASP A 90 -6.32 -19.75 0.01
CA ASP A 90 -6.71 -18.81 1.06
C ASP A 90 -6.60 -17.36 0.60
N ILE A 91 -5.54 -17.04 -0.15
CA ILE A 91 -5.37 -15.71 -0.75
C ILE A 91 -6.50 -15.44 -1.75
N VAL A 92 -6.76 -16.36 -2.68
CA VAL A 92 -7.81 -16.19 -3.71
C VAL A 92 -9.18 -16.04 -3.06
N HIS A 93 -9.51 -16.86 -2.06
CA HIS A 93 -10.76 -16.76 -1.32
C HIS A 93 -10.89 -15.40 -0.62
N GLY A 94 -9.83 -14.92 0.03
CA GLY A 94 -9.79 -13.58 0.64
C GLY A 94 -10.02 -12.47 -0.39
N LEU A 95 -9.37 -12.56 -1.55
CA LEU A 95 -9.52 -11.58 -2.64
C LEU A 95 -10.93 -11.58 -3.25
N GLN A 96 -11.59 -12.74 -3.35
CA GLN A 96 -12.98 -12.83 -3.83
C GLN A 96 -13.98 -12.18 -2.87
N ALA A 97 -13.74 -12.29 -1.55
CA ALA A 97 -14.56 -11.65 -0.54
C ALA A 97 -14.24 -10.15 -0.37
N LEU A 98 -13.07 -9.69 -0.81
CA LEU A 98 -12.57 -8.34 -0.56
C LEU A 98 -13.53 -7.21 -1.00
N PRO A 99 -14.17 -7.24 -2.19
CA PRO A 99 -15.09 -6.17 -2.60
C PRO A 99 -16.27 -5.98 -1.64
N SER A 100 -16.89 -7.07 -1.18
CA SER A 100 -18.04 -6.97 -0.26
C SER A 100 -17.59 -6.54 1.14
N ARG A 101 -16.39 -6.91 1.57
CA ARG A 101 -15.79 -6.42 2.83
C ARG A 101 -15.48 -4.93 2.79
N ILE A 102 -15.01 -4.42 1.65
CA ILE A 102 -14.79 -2.98 1.45
C ILE A 102 -16.11 -2.23 1.54
N GLU A 103 -17.17 -2.71 0.87
CA GLU A 103 -18.51 -2.09 0.94
C GLU A 103 -19.03 -2.04 2.38
N GLN A 104 -18.88 -3.13 3.13
CA GLN A 104 -19.22 -3.17 4.56
C GLN A 104 -18.40 -2.15 5.37
N MET A 105 -17.11 -2.00 5.09
CA MET A 105 -16.28 -1.02 5.79
C MET A 105 -16.70 0.42 5.46
N LEU A 106 -17.02 0.70 4.19
CA LEU A 106 -17.49 2.04 3.76
C LEU A 106 -18.81 2.42 4.44
N SER A 107 -19.67 1.46 4.80
CA SER A 107 -20.89 1.73 5.58
C SER A 107 -20.65 2.24 7.01
N GLN A 108 -19.39 2.28 7.48
CA GLN A 108 -19.02 2.85 8.78
C GLN A 108 -18.69 4.35 8.70
N ASP A 109 -18.86 4.99 7.53
CA ASP A 109 -18.56 6.41 7.27
C ASP A 109 -19.10 7.36 8.36
N LYS A 110 -20.39 7.29 8.70
CA LYS A 110 -21.03 8.18 9.69
C LYS A 110 -20.42 8.06 11.08
N ARG A 111 -19.98 6.87 11.44
CA ARG A 111 -19.32 6.64 12.73
C ARG A 111 -17.92 7.25 12.75
N ILE A 112 -17.20 7.14 11.63
CA ILE A 112 -15.86 7.73 11.48
C ILE A 112 -15.95 9.26 11.43
N GLU A 113 -16.96 9.80 10.75
CA GLU A 113 -17.24 11.24 10.71
C GLU A 113 -17.47 11.82 12.11
N ALA A 114 -18.30 11.18 12.93
CA ALA A 114 -18.53 11.60 14.31
C ALA A 114 -17.26 11.56 15.17
N LEU A 115 -16.38 10.57 14.96
CA LEU A 115 -15.08 10.49 15.67
C LEU A 115 -14.09 11.56 15.21
N ALA A 116 -14.22 12.07 13.98
CA ALA A 116 -13.31 13.09 13.47
C ALA A 116 -13.50 14.44 14.17
N GLU A 117 -14.65 14.71 14.78
CA GLU A 117 -14.91 15.92 15.56
C GLU A 117 -13.94 16.06 16.75
N ASP A 118 -13.55 14.93 17.38
CA ASP A 118 -12.62 14.87 18.50
C ASP A 118 -11.18 15.30 18.13
N PHE A 119 -10.86 15.39 16.84
CA PHE A 119 -9.55 15.81 16.31
C PHE A 119 -9.46 17.30 15.99
N SER A 120 -10.57 18.05 16.10
CA SER A 120 -10.63 19.46 15.68
C SER A 120 -9.65 20.40 16.39
N ASP A 121 -9.30 20.11 17.65
CA ASP A 121 -8.34 20.83 18.49
C ASP A 121 -7.01 20.07 18.68
N LYS A 122 -6.81 18.95 17.99
CA LYS A 122 -5.63 18.09 18.15
C LYS A 122 -4.58 18.42 17.11
N HIS A 123 -3.33 18.51 17.56
CA HIS A 123 -2.17 18.80 16.70
C HIS A 123 -1.26 17.59 16.47
N HIS A 124 -1.44 16.51 17.25
CA HIS A 124 -0.62 15.31 17.18
C HIS A 124 -1.51 14.07 17.20
N ALA A 125 -1.09 13.01 16.51
CA ALA A 125 -1.75 11.72 16.53
C ALA A 125 -0.73 10.58 16.41
N LEU A 126 -0.95 9.49 17.14
CA LEU A 126 -0.13 8.28 17.09
C LEU A 126 -0.92 7.12 16.47
N PHE A 127 -0.36 6.51 15.43
CA PHE A 127 -0.87 5.31 14.77
C PHE A 127 -0.02 4.10 15.16
N LEU A 128 -0.65 3.03 15.60
CA LEU A 128 0.06 1.85 16.10
C LEU A 128 -0.33 0.62 15.29
N GLY A 129 0.67 -0.13 14.85
CA GLY A 129 0.45 -1.38 14.12
C GLY A 129 1.47 -2.45 14.51
N ARG A 130 1.13 -3.72 14.24
CA ARG A 130 2.02 -4.86 14.49
C ARG A 130 1.94 -5.82 13.31
N GLY A 131 3.07 -6.46 12.98
CA GLY A 131 3.13 -7.39 11.85
C GLY A 131 2.81 -6.68 10.55
N ASP A 132 1.91 -7.25 9.75
CA ASP A 132 1.44 -6.69 8.49
C ASP A 132 0.60 -5.41 8.64
N GLN A 133 0.09 -5.13 9.85
CA GLN A 133 -0.66 -3.89 10.14
C GLN A 133 0.24 -2.69 10.42
N TYR A 134 1.55 -2.88 10.65
CA TYR A 134 2.46 -1.76 10.84
C TYR A 134 2.57 -0.84 9.60
N PRO A 135 2.77 -1.38 8.38
CA PRO A 135 2.65 -0.60 7.15
C PRO A 135 1.29 0.10 6.97
N ILE A 136 0.19 -0.49 7.46
CA ILE A 136 -1.13 0.14 7.41
C ILE A 136 -1.20 1.36 8.36
N ALA A 137 -0.60 1.26 9.55
CA ALA A 137 -0.46 2.40 10.45
C ALA A 137 0.37 3.53 9.83
N LEU A 138 1.47 3.20 9.15
CA LEU A 138 2.30 4.17 8.41
C LEU A 138 1.48 4.91 7.32
N GLU A 139 0.69 4.17 6.54
CA GLU A 139 -0.17 4.77 5.51
C GLU A 139 -1.25 5.67 6.14
N GLY A 140 -1.90 5.22 7.23
CA GLY A 140 -2.90 6.01 7.94
C GLY A 140 -2.35 7.33 8.49
N ALA A 141 -1.17 7.28 9.13
CA ALA A 141 -0.49 8.48 9.61
C ALA A 141 -0.10 9.41 8.45
N LEU A 142 0.40 8.85 7.33
CA LEU A 142 0.73 9.63 6.14
C LEU A 142 -0.51 10.36 5.61
N LYS A 143 -1.66 9.67 5.47
CA LYS A 143 -2.91 10.27 4.99
C LYS A 143 -3.37 11.40 5.90
N LEU A 144 -3.40 11.18 7.21
CA LEU A 144 -3.86 12.21 8.16
C LEU A 144 -2.96 13.44 8.09
N LYS A 145 -1.63 13.25 8.09
CA LYS A 145 -0.65 14.33 7.98
C LYS A 145 -0.76 15.11 6.68
N GLU A 146 -0.95 14.43 5.55
CA GLU A 146 -0.96 15.01 4.21
C GLU A 146 -2.17 15.93 3.97
N ILE A 147 -3.34 15.58 4.51
CA ILE A 147 -4.60 16.29 4.20
C ILE A 147 -5.10 17.20 5.34
N SER A 148 -4.76 16.89 6.60
CA SER A 148 -5.24 17.65 7.76
C SER A 148 -4.17 18.52 8.42
N TYR A 149 -2.89 18.30 8.07
CA TYR A 149 -1.73 18.93 8.70
C TYR A 149 -1.52 18.62 10.19
N ILE A 150 -2.31 17.70 10.78
CA ILE A 150 -2.01 17.13 12.09
C ILE A 150 -0.67 16.39 12.01
N HIS A 151 0.20 16.58 13.00
CA HIS A 151 1.44 15.84 13.13
C HIS A 151 1.13 14.39 13.51
N ALA A 152 0.89 13.57 12.50
CA ALA A 152 0.64 12.15 12.67
C ALA A 152 1.93 11.33 12.47
N GLU A 153 2.23 10.47 13.43
CA GLU A 153 3.34 9.50 13.38
C GLU A 153 2.84 8.08 13.60
N ALA A 154 3.57 7.12 13.06
CA ALA A 154 3.25 5.71 13.16
C ALA A 154 4.41 4.91 13.74
N TYR A 155 4.09 4.01 14.67
CA TYR A 155 5.07 3.18 15.37
C TYR A 155 4.66 1.70 15.34
N ALA A 156 5.65 0.83 15.31
CA ALA A 156 5.44 -0.58 15.60
C ALA A 156 5.08 -0.72 17.08
N ALA A 157 3.97 -1.40 17.40
CA ALA A 157 3.43 -1.44 18.75
C ALA A 157 4.41 -2.02 19.80
N GLY A 158 5.40 -2.82 19.39
CA GLY A 158 6.46 -3.33 20.28
C GLY A 158 7.47 -2.28 20.73
N GLU A 159 7.65 -1.20 19.96
CA GLU A 159 8.67 -0.17 20.18
C GLU A 159 8.22 0.92 21.15
N LEU A 160 6.93 0.95 21.50
CA LEU A 160 6.33 1.94 22.41
C LEU A 160 7.08 2.07 23.75
N LYS A 161 7.55 0.95 24.31
CA LYS A 161 8.28 0.92 25.59
C LYS A 161 9.73 1.44 25.49
N HIS A 162 10.22 1.70 24.29
CA HIS A 162 11.62 2.06 24.01
C HIS A 162 11.80 3.52 23.60
N GLY A 163 10.75 4.36 23.69
CA GLY A 163 10.84 5.80 23.42
C GLY A 163 9.49 6.51 23.27
N PRO A 164 8.57 6.04 22.40
CA PRO A 164 7.35 6.79 22.05
C PRO A 164 6.35 6.97 23.20
N LEU A 165 6.43 6.18 24.27
CA LEU A 165 5.63 6.43 25.50
C LEU A 165 5.98 7.74 26.21
N ALA A 166 7.11 8.38 25.89
CA ALA A 166 7.53 9.64 26.49
C ALA A 166 6.91 10.88 25.82
N LEU A 167 6.01 10.68 24.84
CA LEU A 167 5.30 11.75 24.11
C LEU A 167 3.91 12.07 24.69
N ASP A 168 3.51 11.41 25.80
CA ASP A 168 2.37 11.80 26.65
C ASP A 168 2.74 12.93 27.64
#